data_AF-X1ISC5-F1
#
_entry.id   AF-X1ISC5-F1
#
_cell.length_a   1.000
_cell.length_b   1.000
_cell.length_c   1.000
_cell.angle_alpha   90.00
_cell.angle_beta   90.00
_cell.angle_gamma   90.00
#
_symmetry.space_group_name_H-M   'P 1'
#
loop_
_entity.id
_entity.type
_entity.pdbx_description
1 polymer ?
#
loop_
_entity_poly.entity_id
_entity_poly.type
_entity_poly.pdbx_seq_one_letter_code
_entity_poly.pdbx_strand_id
1 'polypeptide(L)'
;RNKVKITNINNIHSRAIGFMILAILYSSNQIKKNYFLIVLFSFNFALAFGAILELLKFLLKTLSGHSLSGDLYVYTMRNLLFVLIGAAIAAIIGLIYMKGYIGIRKVTKAFLRLNPKFSRKTDEEEISELISKGEDEKSEFKSTLRTNLHTKEFDKKIEYAVLKTIVAFLNSNGGTLLIGVSNKGETLGINADRFEDEDKFSLHLTNIIKEKIGKKHLHLINLKLLHVKDKTVMKVS
;
A
#
# COMPACT_ATOMS: atom_id res chain seq x y z
N ARG A 1 -31.68 0.63 45.03
CA ARG A 1 -31.90 2.05 44.64
C ARG A 1 -30.61 2.60 44.04
N ASN A 2 -30.58 2.71 42.71
CA ASN A 2 -29.79 3.53 41.78
C ASN A 2 -28.56 4.35 42.27
N LYS A 3 -27.40 4.13 41.62
CA LYS A 3 -26.80 5.07 40.65
C LYS A 3 -25.67 4.42 39.86
N VAL A 4 -25.79 4.47 38.54
CA VAL A 4 -24.87 4.00 37.49
C VAL A 4 -24.35 5.22 36.74
N LYS A 5 -23.08 5.16 36.25
CA LYS A 5 -22.39 6.08 35.31
C LYS A 5 -22.14 7.49 35.89
N ILE A 6 -21.07 8.24 35.59
CA ILE A 6 -20.37 8.62 34.34
C ILE A 6 -18.97 9.09 34.86
N THR A 7 -17.78 8.77 34.36
CA THR A 7 -17.12 9.34 33.16
C THR A 7 -15.67 8.84 33.17
N ASN A 8 -15.27 7.98 32.23
CA ASN A 8 -13.83 7.71 31.98
C ASN A 8 -13.57 7.20 30.55
N ILE A 9 -14.19 7.85 29.54
CA ILE A 9 -14.12 7.41 28.12
C ILE A 9 -13.66 8.54 27.16
N ASN A 10 -13.14 9.67 27.65
CA ASN A 10 -12.82 10.80 26.76
C ASN A 10 -11.34 10.95 26.35
N ASN A 11 -10.60 9.85 26.11
CA ASN A 11 -9.23 9.94 25.56
C ASN A 11 -8.92 9.01 24.37
N ILE A 12 -9.92 8.32 23.80
CA ILE A 12 -9.71 7.41 22.66
C ILE A 12 -10.19 8.00 21.32
N HIS A 13 -11.14 8.94 21.35
CA HIS A 13 -11.73 9.49 20.12
C HIS A 13 -10.86 10.55 19.41
N SER A 14 -10.00 11.28 20.12
CA SER A 14 -9.15 12.33 19.51
C SER A 14 -8.00 11.78 18.66
N ARG A 15 -7.60 10.52 18.88
CA ARG A 15 -6.57 9.83 18.06
C ARG A 15 -7.11 9.34 16.72
N ALA A 16 -8.40 9.06 16.63
CA ALA A 16 -9.03 8.49 15.43
C ALA A 16 -9.23 9.53 14.31
N ILE A 17 -9.54 10.78 14.66
CA ILE A 17 -9.82 11.84 13.68
C ILE A 17 -8.55 12.22 12.90
N GLY A 18 -7.42 12.33 13.59
CA GLY A 18 -6.12 12.60 12.94
C GLY A 18 -5.70 11.48 11.99
N PHE A 19 -5.91 10.23 12.38
CA PHE A 19 -5.66 9.07 11.53
C PHE A 19 -6.59 9.05 10.30
N MET A 20 -7.85 9.43 10.47
CA MET A 20 -8.85 9.45 9.40
C MET A 20 -8.58 10.57 8.37
N ILE A 21 -8.18 11.76 8.81
CA ILE A 21 -7.75 12.86 7.92
C ILE A 21 -6.50 12.45 7.14
N LEU A 22 -5.53 11.81 7.80
CA LEU A 22 -4.33 11.29 7.15
C LEU A 22 -4.68 10.22 6.11
N ALA A 23 -5.59 9.30 6.44
CA ALA A 23 -6.06 8.24 5.55
C ALA A 23 -6.82 8.79 4.33
N ILE A 24 -7.64 9.84 4.51
CA ILE A 24 -8.36 10.51 3.42
C ILE A 24 -7.39 11.24 2.48
N LEU A 25 -6.42 11.99 3.04
CA LEU A 25 -5.38 12.66 2.25
C LEU A 25 -4.49 11.68 1.48
N TYR A 26 -4.23 10.49 2.05
CA TYR A 26 -3.40 9.47 1.42
C TYR A 26 -4.14 8.61 0.39
N SER A 27 -5.45 8.38 0.60
CA SER A 27 -6.31 7.65 -0.33
C SER A 27 -6.57 8.43 -1.63
N SER A 28 -6.50 9.76 -1.57
CA SER A 28 -6.59 10.65 -2.74
C SER A 28 -5.19 10.84 -3.34
N ASN A 29 -4.78 9.93 -4.22
CA ASN A 29 -3.45 9.84 -4.85
C ASN A 29 -3.08 11.02 -5.80
N GLN A 30 -3.60 12.23 -5.58
CA GLN A 30 -3.45 13.39 -6.47
C GLN A 30 -2.42 14.44 -6.03
N ILE A 31 -1.86 14.34 -4.82
CA ILE A 31 -0.87 15.32 -4.34
C ILE A 31 0.54 14.71 -4.44
N LYS A 32 1.38 15.22 -5.35
CA LYS A 32 2.84 14.99 -5.29
C LYS A 32 3.28 15.34 -3.87
N LYS A 33 3.78 14.37 -3.10
CA LYS A 33 4.16 14.53 -1.69
C LYS A 33 5.18 15.65 -1.51
N ASN A 34 4.69 16.87 -1.34
CA ASN A 34 5.51 18.01 -0.98
C ASN A 34 5.61 18.03 0.54
N TYR A 35 6.63 17.34 1.05
CA TYR A 35 6.89 17.15 2.47
C TYR A 35 6.95 18.48 3.24
N PHE A 36 7.43 19.54 2.59
CA PHE A 36 7.43 20.89 3.17
C PHE A 36 6.01 21.39 3.43
N LEU A 37 5.10 21.26 2.46
CA LEU A 37 3.70 21.66 2.61
C LEU A 37 2.99 20.85 3.71
N ILE A 38 3.29 19.56 3.83
CA ILE A 38 2.69 18.70 4.87
C ILE A 38 3.11 19.16 6.27
N VAL A 39 4.39 19.47 6.46
CA VAL A 39 4.91 19.98 7.74
C VAL A 39 4.36 21.36 8.05
N LEU A 40 4.34 22.25 7.07
CA LEU A 40 3.80 23.61 7.22
C LEU A 40 2.31 23.58 7.61
N PHE A 41 1.52 22.73 6.94
CA PHE A 41 0.10 22.55 7.26
C PHE A 41 -0.11 22.01 8.67
N SER A 42 0.66 20.99 9.06
CA SER A 42 0.58 20.40 10.40
C SER A 42 0.95 21.39 11.50
N PHE A 43 1.96 22.24 11.26
CA PHE A 43 2.35 23.32 12.17
C PHE A 43 1.23 24.35 12.34
N ASN A 44 0.68 24.86 11.23
CA ASN A 44 -0.40 25.84 11.26
C ASN A 44 -1.67 25.28 11.92
N PHE A 45 -1.98 24.00 11.66
CA PHE A 45 -3.10 23.33 12.29
C PHE A 45 -2.94 23.22 13.81
N ALA A 46 -1.74 22.85 14.29
CA ALA A 46 -1.45 22.76 15.72
C ALA A 46 -1.62 24.11 16.44
N LEU A 47 -1.15 25.20 15.83
CA LEU A 47 -1.32 26.55 16.37
C LEU A 47 -2.79 26.97 16.42
N ALA A 48 -3.53 26.77 15.32
CA ALA A 48 -4.94 27.12 15.26
C ALA A 48 -5.76 26.33 16.30
N PHE A 49 -5.50 25.03 16.41
CA PHE A 49 -6.17 24.18 17.40
C PHE A 49 -5.83 24.59 18.84
N GLY A 50 -4.57 24.90 19.13
CA GLY A 50 -4.16 25.43 20.44
C GLY A 50 -4.87 26.74 20.80
N ALA A 51 -4.97 27.67 19.85
CA ALA A 51 -5.69 28.92 20.02
C ALA A 51 -7.19 28.70 20.28
N ILE A 52 -7.82 27.80 19.52
CA ILE A 52 -9.24 27.45 19.71
C ILE A 52 -9.48 26.88 21.12
N LEU A 53 -8.62 26.00 21.61
CA LEU A 53 -8.78 25.43 22.96
C LEU A 53 -8.64 26.47 24.06
N GLU A 54 -7.73 27.42 23.92
CA GLU A 54 -7.60 28.51 24.89
C GLU A 54 -8.79 29.49 24.84
N LEU A 55 -9.30 29.81 23.64
CA LEU A 55 -10.53 30.58 23.48
C LEU A 55 -11.74 29.88 24.08
N LEU A 56 -11.87 28.57 23.87
CA LEU A 56 -12.93 27.76 24.47
C LEU A 56 -12.84 27.78 26.00
N LYS A 57 -11.63 27.67 26.56
CA LYS A 57 -11.41 27.76 28.00
C LYS A 57 -11.81 29.12 28.56
N PHE A 58 -11.48 30.20 27.86
CA PHE A 58 -11.91 31.55 28.20
C PHE A 58 -13.45 31.69 28.22
N LEU A 59 -14.12 31.17 27.18
CA LEU A 59 -15.59 31.18 27.09
C LEU A 59 -16.24 30.39 28.23
N LEU A 60 -15.77 29.17 28.50
CA LEU A 60 -16.28 28.32 29.58
C LEU A 60 -16.15 29.00 30.95
N LYS A 61 -15.01 29.64 31.22
CA LYS A 61 -14.78 30.33 32.49
C LYS A 61 -15.69 31.56 32.65
N THR A 62 -15.92 32.31 31.57
CA THR A 62 -16.86 33.44 31.54
C THR A 62 -18.30 32.96 31.81
N LEU A 63 -18.74 31.88 31.16
CA LEU A 63 -20.05 31.27 31.38
C LEU A 63 -20.25 30.73 32.80
N SER A 64 -19.16 30.30 33.44
CA SER A 64 -19.18 29.74 34.79
C SER A 64 -19.21 30.81 35.89
N GLY A 65 -19.35 32.10 35.53
CA GLY A 65 -19.44 33.22 36.47
C GLY A 65 -18.19 33.45 37.33
N HIS A 66 -17.06 32.82 37.00
CA HIS A 66 -15.82 32.99 37.73
C HIS A 66 -15.14 34.30 37.33
N SER A 67 -14.58 35.03 38.30
CA SER A 67 -13.82 36.24 38.04
C SER A 67 -12.62 35.96 37.13
N LEU A 68 -12.45 36.78 36.09
CA LEU A 68 -11.29 36.78 35.22
C LEU A 68 -10.09 37.35 35.99
N SER A 69 -9.37 36.50 36.70
CA SER A 69 -8.11 36.86 37.37
C SER A 69 -6.97 37.05 36.36
N GLY A 70 -6.05 37.97 36.66
CA GLY A 70 -4.85 38.22 35.83
C GLY A 70 -4.00 36.97 35.59
N ASP A 71 -4.04 36.01 36.51
CA ASP A 71 -3.37 34.70 36.39
C ASP A 71 -3.84 33.90 35.17
N LEU A 72 -5.10 34.07 34.75
CA LEU A 72 -5.63 33.36 33.58
C LEU A 72 -4.96 33.83 32.29
N TYR A 73 -4.74 35.15 32.16
CA TYR A 73 -4.05 35.71 31.00
C TYR A 73 -2.62 35.18 30.90
N VAL A 74 -1.88 35.21 32.01
CA VAL A 74 -0.52 34.69 32.08
C VAL A 74 -0.49 33.19 31.74
N TYR A 75 -1.46 32.43 32.26
CA TYR A 75 -1.59 31.00 31.97
C TYR A 75 -1.87 30.71 30.49
N THR A 76 -2.82 31.43 29.87
CA THR A 76 -3.17 31.28 28.46
C THR A 76 -2.01 31.64 27.54
N MET A 77 -1.31 32.75 27.81
CA MET A 77 -0.12 33.13 27.04
C MET A 77 1.00 32.09 27.14
N ARG A 78 1.22 31.55 28.34
CA ARG A 78 2.21 30.48 28.55
C ARG A 78 1.84 29.18 27.84
N ASN A 79 0.56 28.80 27.82
CA ASN A 79 0.12 27.61 27.10
C ASN A 79 0.28 27.75 25.59
N LEU A 80 -0.08 28.90 25.02
CA LEU A 80 0.14 29.17 23.59
C LEU A 80 1.64 29.14 23.24
N LEU A 81 2.50 29.65 24.13
CA LEU A 81 3.94 29.56 23.98
C LEU A 81 4.43 28.10 23.95
N PHE A 82 3.95 27.24 24.85
CA PHE A 82 4.30 25.82 24.83
C PHE A 82 3.80 25.10 23.56
N VAL A 83 2.60 25.42 23.07
CA VAL A 83 2.09 24.87 21.80
C VAL A 83 2.97 25.31 20.64
N LEU A 84 3.38 26.58 20.58
CA LEU A 84 4.26 27.10 19.54
C LEU A 84 5.61 26.38 19.52
N ILE A 85 6.26 26.27 20.67
CA ILE A 85 7.57 25.59 20.82
C ILE A 85 7.44 24.11 20.43
N GLY A 86 6.42 23.42 20.96
CA GLY A 86 6.19 22.01 20.67
C GLY A 86 5.92 21.75 19.18
N ALA A 87 5.09 22.59 18.55
CA ALA A 87 4.81 22.51 17.12
C ALA A 87 6.07 22.78 16.27
N ALA A 88 6.91 23.75 16.65
CA ALA A 88 8.15 24.05 15.96
C ALA A 88 9.16 22.89 16.03
N ILE A 89 9.32 22.29 17.21
CA ILE A 89 10.18 21.12 17.40
C ILE A 89 9.68 19.94 16.55
N ALA A 90 8.38 19.65 16.60
CA ALA A 90 7.78 18.58 15.81
C ALA A 90 7.96 18.80 14.30
N ALA A 91 7.83 20.05 13.83
CA ALA A 91 8.06 20.41 12.44
C ALA A 91 9.51 20.16 12.00
N ILE A 92 10.49 20.57 12.81
CA ILE A 92 11.93 20.36 12.54
C ILE A 92 12.26 18.86 12.49
N ILE A 93 11.81 18.09 13.48
CA ILE A 93 12.02 16.63 13.52
C ILE A 93 11.39 15.97 12.28
N GLY A 94 10.17 16.38 11.91
CA GLY A 94 9.51 15.91 10.70
C GLY A 94 10.34 16.16 9.44
N LEU A 95 10.89 17.37 9.27
CA LEU A 95 11.75 17.71 8.12
C LEU A 95 13.02 16.86 8.08
N ILE A 96 13.69 16.67 9.23
CA ILE A 96 14.91 15.85 9.33
C ILE A 96 14.61 14.40 8.97
N TYR A 97 13.55 13.82 9.55
CA TYR A 97 13.14 12.44 9.28
C TYR A 97 12.88 12.21 7.80
N MET A 98 12.15 13.11 7.14
CA MET A 98 11.81 12.99 5.73
C MET A 98 13.04 13.18 4.81
N LYS A 99 13.94 14.12 5.14
CA LYS A 99 15.20 14.31 4.39
C LYS A 99 16.12 13.10 4.53
N GLY A 100 16.22 12.53 5.73
CA GLY A 100 16.97 11.30 6.02
C GLY A 100 16.43 10.08 5.25
N TYR A 101 15.11 9.92 5.17
CA TYR A 101 14.47 8.85 4.41
C TYR A 101 14.83 8.89 2.90
N ILE A 102 14.89 10.09 2.32
CA ILE A 102 15.33 10.29 0.92
C ILE A 102 16.81 9.92 0.75
N GLY A 103 17.65 10.28 1.73
CA GLY A 103 19.07 9.92 1.75
C GLY A 103 19.30 8.41 1.82
N ILE A 104 18.62 7.73 2.75
CA ILE A 104 18.68 6.27 2.90
C ILE A 104 18.26 5.58 1.60
N ARG A 105 17.19 6.05 0.92
CA ARG A 105 16.79 5.51 -0.39
C ARG A 105 17.86 5.67 -1.48
N LYS A 106 18.62 6.79 -1.48
CA LYS A 106 19.73 6.97 -2.41
C LYS A 106 20.90 6.05 -2.09
N VAL A 107 21.24 5.93 -0.80
CA VAL A 107 22.32 5.05 -0.32
C VAL A 107 21.97 3.59 -0.57
N THR A 108 20.74 3.15 -0.30
CA THR A 108 20.32 1.77 -0.58
C THR A 108 20.33 1.48 -2.08
N LYS A 109 19.86 2.41 -2.93
CA LYS A 109 19.99 2.27 -4.38
C LYS A 109 21.44 2.22 -4.85
N ALA A 110 22.33 3.05 -4.29
CA ALA A 110 23.76 3.04 -4.60
C ALA A 110 24.43 1.74 -4.14
N PHE A 111 24.10 1.26 -2.93
CA PHE A 111 24.58 0.00 -2.38
C PHE A 111 24.13 -1.21 -3.22
N LEU A 112 22.88 -1.23 -3.69
CA LEU A 112 22.36 -2.26 -4.59
C LEU A 112 23.05 -2.22 -5.96
N ARG A 113 23.39 -1.05 -6.49
CA ARG A 113 24.18 -0.92 -7.73
C ARG A 113 25.61 -1.46 -7.58
N LEU A 114 26.22 -1.26 -6.41
CA LEU A 114 27.58 -1.72 -6.12
C LEU A 114 27.62 -3.22 -5.75
N ASN A 115 26.51 -3.77 -5.27
CA ASN A 115 26.40 -5.17 -4.89
C ASN A 115 25.24 -5.86 -5.62
N PRO A 116 25.40 -6.19 -6.91
CA PRO A 116 24.33 -6.76 -7.73
C PRO A 116 23.81 -8.11 -7.22
N LYS A 117 24.61 -8.86 -6.44
CA LYS A 117 24.16 -10.09 -5.76
C LYS A 117 23.02 -9.85 -4.75
N PHE A 118 22.90 -8.64 -4.21
CA PHE A 118 21.81 -8.22 -3.34
C PHE A 118 20.70 -7.46 -4.08
N SER A 119 20.88 -7.20 -5.38
CA SER A 119 19.80 -6.70 -6.21
C SER A 119 18.71 -7.75 -6.30
N ARG A 120 17.44 -7.29 -6.24
CA ARG A 120 16.32 -8.14 -6.65
C ARG A 120 16.66 -8.62 -8.07
N LYS A 121 16.59 -9.93 -8.32
CA LYS A 121 16.76 -10.49 -9.66
C LYS A 121 15.90 -9.67 -10.62
N THR A 122 16.47 -9.31 -11.76
CA THR A 122 15.70 -8.70 -12.83
C THR A 122 14.57 -9.65 -13.25
N ASP A 123 13.49 -9.13 -13.80
CA ASP A 123 12.39 -9.98 -14.25
C ASP A 123 12.85 -11.02 -15.28
N GLU A 124 13.85 -10.67 -16.11
CA GLU A 124 14.51 -11.57 -17.06
C GLU A 124 15.29 -12.70 -16.36
N GLU A 125 16.12 -12.38 -15.36
CA GLU A 125 16.86 -13.38 -14.59
C GLU A 125 15.92 -14.30 -13.81
N GLU A 126 14.84 -13.75 -13.24
CA GLU A 126 13.84 -14.51 -12.50
C GLU A 126 13.11 -15.50 -13.41
N ILE A 127 12.66 -15.06 -14.58
CA ILE A 127 12.01 -15.94 -15.56
C ILE A 127 12.99 -16.95 -16.13
N SER A 128 14.19 -16.53 -16.52
CA SER A 128 15.19 -17.43 -17.08
C SER A 128 15.58 -18.54 -16.10
N GLU A 129 15.67 -18.22 -14.80
CA GLU A 129 15.93 -19.23 -13.78
C GLU A 129 14.74 -20.19 -13.63
N LEU A 130 13.51 -19.68 -13.55
CA LEU A 130 12.32 -20.53 -13.44
C LEU A 130 12.18 -21.46 -14.65
N ILE A 131 12.40 -20.94 -15.86
CA ILE A 131 12.41 -21.73 -17.09
C ILE A 131 13.54 -22.76 -17.08
N SER A 132 14.74 -22.39 -16.59
CA SER A 132 15.88 -23.32 -16.52
C SER A 132 15.66 -24.47 -15.54
N LYS A 133 14.86 -24.27 -14.49
CA LYS A 133 14.46 -25.33 -13.55
C LYS A 133 13.44 -26.29 -14.16
N GLY A 134 12.70 -25.85 -15.17
CA GLY A 134 11.70 -26.64 -15.86
C GLY A 134 10.35 -26.71 -15.12
N GLU A 135 9.47 -27.53 -15.68
CA GLU A 135 8.18 -27.88 -15.05
C GLU A 135 8.41 -29.01 -14.02
N ASP A 136 7.86 -28.84 -12.83
CA ASP A 136 7.90 -29.81 -11.74
C ASP A 136 6.62 -29.74 -10.89
N GLU A 137 6.52 -30.49 -9.79
CA GLU A 137 5.33 -30.49 -8.92
C GLU A 137 4.99 -29.12 -8.32
N LYS A 138 5.94 -28.17 -8.34
CA LYS A 138 5.82 -26.80 -7.80
C LYS A 138 6.01 -25.73 -8.88
N SER A 139 6.10 -26.09 -10.16
CA SER A 139 6.39 -25.20 -11.27
C SER A 139 5.63 -25.65 -12.51
N GLU A 140 4.66 -24.86 -12.95
CA GLU A 140 3.84 -25.20 -14.12
C GLU A 140 3.89 -24.04 -15.12
N PHE A 141 4.02 -24.35 -16.42
CA PHE A 141 3.95 -23.33 -17.47
C PHE A 141 2.66 -23.46 -18.28
N LYS A 142 2.08 -22.30 -18.62
CA LYS A 142 0.92 -22.17 -19.49
C LYS A 142 1.22 -21.14 -20.56
N SER A 143 0.94 -21.50 -21.80
CA SER A 143 1.25 -20.64 -22.94
C SER A 143 0.36 -19.39 -22.99
N THR A 144 -0.89 -19.50 -22.52
CA THR A 144 -1.92 -18.45 -22.56
C THR A 144 -2.85 -18.60 -21.36
N LEU A 145 -3.64 -17.56 -21.08
CA LEU A 145 -4.67 -17.58 -20.03
C LEU A 145 -6.00 -18.16 -20.53
N ARG A 146 -6.44 -17.77 -21.73
CA ARG A 146 -7.77 -18.13 -22.27
C ARG A 146 -7.77 -18.44 -23.76
N THR A 147 -6.71 -18.11 -24.49
CA THR A 147 -6.71 -18.24 -25.96
C THR A 147 -6.07 -19.55 -26.40
N ASN A 148 -6.77 -20.30 -27.24
CA ASN A 148 -6.22 -21.49 -27.84
C ASN A 148 -5.32 -21.09 -29.03
N LEU A 149 -4.04 -21.45 -28.97
CA LEU A 149 -3.06 -21.04 -29.98
C LEU A 149 -3.31 -21.68 -31.36
N HIS A 150 -4.03 -22.80 -31.43
CA HIS A 150 -4.35 -23.47 -32.70
C HIS A 150 -5.57 -22.84 -33.38
N THR A 151 -6.66 -22.65 -32.63
CA THR A 151 -7.90 -22.09 -33.18
C THR A 151 -7.90 -20.56 -33.18
N LYS A 152 -7.01 -19.93 -32.42
CA LYS A 152 -6.95 -18.48 -32.15
C LYS A 152 -8.23 -17.92 -31.54
N GLU A 153 -9.05 -18.78 -30.92
CA GLU A 153 -10.30 -18.42 -30.27
C GLU A 153 -10.19 -18.58 -28.75
N PHE A 154 -11.08 -17.92 -28.02
CA PHE A 154 -11.15 -18.06 -26.58
C PHE A 154 -11.73 -19.44 -26.22
N ASP A 155 -11.03 -20.16 -25.35
CA ASP A 155 -11.38 -21.49 -24.89
C ASP A 155 -11.43 -21.53 -23.37
N LYS A 156 -12.65 -21.72 -22.84
CA LYS A 156 -12.89 -21.85 -21.40
C LYS A 156 -12.13 -23.02 -20.78
N LYS A 157 -11.76 -24.04 -21.55
CA LYS A 157 -10.96 -25.16 -21.05
C LYS A 157 -9.54 -24.73 -20.68
N ILE A 158 -8.97 -23.76 -21.38
CA ILE A 158 -7.63 -23.21 -21.08
C ILE A 158 -7.68 -22.40 -19.78
N GLU A 159 -8.69 -21.54 -19.65
CA GLU A 159 -8.92 -20.79 -18.42
C GLU A 159 -9.14 -21.72 -17.22
N TYR A 160 -9.93 -22.78 -17.41
CA TYR A 160 -10.15 -23.80 -16.39
C TYR A 160 -8.86 -24.57 -16.04
N ALA A 161 -7.99 -24.83 -17.01
CA ALA A 161 -6.70 -25.47 -16.75
C ALA A 161 -5.81 -24.60 -15.87
N VAL A 162 -5.74 -23.29 -16.12
CA VAL A 162 -5.03 -22.31 -15.28
C VAL A 162 -5.58 -22.33 -13.85
N LEU A 163 -6.91 -22.24 -13.69
CA LEU A 163 -7.55 -22.28 -12.38
C LEU A 163 -7.28 -23.59 -11.64
N LYS A 164 -7.31 -24.73 -12.34
CA LYS A 164 -7.02 -26.05 -11.75
C LYS A 164 -5.59 -26.10 -11.21
N THR A 165 -4.62 -25.55 -11.92
CA THR A 165 -3.23 -25.45 -11.45
C THR A 165 -3.13 -24.59 -10.19
N ILE A 166 -3.80 -23.42 -10.16
CA ILE A 166 -3.80 -22.55 -8.97
C ILE A 166 -4.40 -23.30 -7.77
N VAL A 167 -5.51 -24.01 -7.95
CA VAL A 167 -6.12 -24.81 -6.89
C VAL A 167 -5.21 -25.96 -6.45
N ALA A 168 -4.50 -26.60 -7.37
CA ALA A 168 -3.54 -27.65 -7.04
C ALA A 168 -2.42 -27.12 -6.13
N PHE A 169 -1.86 -25.94 -6.44
CA PHE A 169 -0.84 -25.29 -5.61
C PHE A 169 -1.37 -24.81 -4.26
N LEU A 170 -2.60 -24.31 -4.20
CA LEU A 170 -3.24 -23.94 -2.93
C LEU A 170 -3.47 -25.14 -2.01
N ASN A 171 -3.71 -26.31 -2.58
CA ASN A 171 -3.93 -27.56 -1.83
C ASN A 171 -2.64 -28.33 -1.53
N SER A 172 -1.50 -27.90 -2.07
CA SER A 172 -0.20 -28.51 -1.86
C SER A 172 0.72 -27.59 -1.05
N ASN A 173 2.04 -27.82 -1.08
CA ASN A 173 3.04 -26.96 -0.43
C ASN A 173 3.36 -25.70 -1.24
N GLY A 174 2.36 -25.13 -1.93
CA GLY A 174 2.50 -24.00 -2.86
C GLY A 174 3.13 -24.38 -4.20
N GLY A 175 3.32 -23.39 -5.06
CA GLY A 175 3.94 -23.55 -6.36
C GLY A 175 4.01 -22.24 -7.14
N THR A 176 4.63 -22.26 -8.30
CA THR A 176 4.73 -21.13 -9.23
C THR A 176 4.10 -21.52 -10.56
N LEU A 177 3.16 -20.72 -11.03
CA LEU A 177 2.59 -20.83 -12.37
C LEU A 177 3.05 -19.65 -13.22
N LEU A 178 3.66 -19.93 -14.37
CA LEU A 178 3.98 -18.93 -15.38
C LEU A 178 2.97 -18.98 -16.52
N ILE A 179 2.35 -17.84 -16.84
CA ILE A 179 1.40 -17.69 -17.95
C ILE A 179 2.04 -16.79 -19.02
N GLY A 180 2.07 -17.27 -20.26
CA GLY A 180 2.81 -16.67 -21.36
C GLY A 180 4.14 -17.37 -21.66
N VAL A 181 4.32 -18.61 -21.17
CA VAL A 181 5.51 -19.44 -21.42
C VAL A 181 5.07 -20.78 -22.02
N SER A 182 5.75 -21.21 -23.09
CA SER A 182 5.48 -22.51 -23.71
C SER A 182 6.06 -23.65 -22.87
N ASN A 183 5.56 -24.87 -23.05
CA ASN A 183 6.11 -26.07 -22.39
C ASN A 183 7.56 -26.36 -22.80
N LYS A 184 8.08 -25.69 -23.84
CA LYS A 184 9.49 -25.75 -24.25
C LYS A 184 10.36 -24.68 -23.57
N GLY A 185 9.77 -23.87 -22.69
CA GLY A 185 10.45 -22.76 -22.03
C GLY A 185 10.58 -21.50 -22.90
N GLU A 186 9.82 -21.38 -23.98
CA GLU A 186 9.85 -20.17 -24.82
C GLU A 186 8.89 -19.12 -24.26
N THR A 187 9.35 -17.88 -24.11
CA THR A 187 8.48 -16.77 -23.72
C THR A 187 7.58 -16.38 -24.90
N LEU A 188 6.28 -16.60 -24.78
CA LEU A 188 5.27 -16.23 -25.78
C LEU A 188 4.64 -14.87 -25.45
N GLY A 189 4.49 -14.59 -24.16
CA GLY A 189 3.85 -13.39 -23.62
C GLY A 189 2.31 -13.48 -23.58
N ILE A 190 1.67 -12.47 -22.98
CA ILE A 190 0.22 -12.43 -22.76
C ILE A 190 -0.59 -11.80 -23.92
N ASN A 191 0.08 -11.30 -24.96
CA ASN A 191 -0.57 -10.59 -26.09
C ASN A 191 -1.57 -11.46 -26.85
N ALA A 192 -1.35 -12.78 -26.89
CA ALA A 192 -2.26 -13.73 -27.53
C ALA A 192 -3.66 -13.72 -26.89
N ASP A 193 -3.78 -13.32 -25.62
CA ASP A 193 -5.05 -13.29 -24.89
C ASP A 193 -5.95 -12.08 -25.21
N ARG A 194 -5.48 -11.16 -26.06
CA ARG A 194 -6.25 -10.02 -26.60
C ARG A 194 -6.90 -9.16 -25.50
N PHE A 195 -6.16 -8.86 -24.44
CA PHE A 195 -6.55 -7.82 -23.48
C PHE A 195 -6.05 -6.46 -23.96
N GLU A 196 -6.75 -5.39 -23.59
CA GLU A 196 -6.36 -4.02 -23.98
C GLU A 196 -5.06 -3.58 -23.30
N ASP A 197 -4.86 -4.00 -22.05
CA ASP A 197 -3.69 -3.70 -21.25
C ASP A 197 -3.42 -4.84 -20.25
N GLU A 198 -2.25 -4.79 -19.60
CA GLU A 198 -1.82 -5.78 -18.63
C GLU A 198 -2.65 -5.74 -17.34
N ASP A 199 -3.19 -4.57 -17.00
CA ASP A 199 -4.05 -4.38 -15.83
C ASP A 199 -5.38 -5.13 -16.00
N LYS A 200 -5.98 -5.11 -17.19
CA LYS A 200 -7.20 -5.85 -17.55
C LYS A 200 -6.94 -7.35 -17.59
N PHE A 201 -5.76 -7.79 -18.04
CA PHE A 201 -5.35 -9.19 -17.93
C PHE A 201 -5.31 -9.64 -16.46
N SER A 202 -4.61 -8.88 -15.61
CA SER A 202 -4.47 -9.18 -14.18
C SER A 202 -5.81 -9.12 -13.44
N LEU A 203 -6.65 -8.13 -13.76
CA LEU A 203 -7.99 -7.98 -13.24
C LEU A 203 -8.89 -9.15 -13.66
N HIS A 204 -8.80 -9.59 -14.91
CA HIS A 204 -9.57 -10.75 -15.37
C HIS A 204 -9.18 -12.02 -14.61
N LEU A 205 -7.87 -12.31 -14.49
CA LEU A 205 -7.38 -13.44 -13.70
C LEU A 205 -7.86 -13.35 -12.23
N THR A 206 -7.79 -12.17 -11.62
CA THR A 206 -8.29 -11.93 -10.26
C THR A 206 -9.79 -12.20 -10.14
N ASN A 207 -10.58 -11.77 -11.12
CA ASN A 207 -12.03 -11.98 -11.14
C ASN A 207 -12.39 -13.46 -11.28
N ILE A 208 -11.76 -14.20 -12.19
CA ILE A 208 -12.04 -15.63 -12.36
C ILE A 208 -11.62 -16.44 -11.11
N ILE A 209 -10.51 -16.07 -10.45
CA ILE A 209 -10.12 -16.66 -9.17
C ILE A 209 -11.19 -16.36 -8.10
N LYS A 210 -11.64 -15.11 -8.01
CA LYS A 210 -12.66 -14.69 -7.04
C LYS A 210 -13.99 -15.43 -7.24
N GLU A 211 -14.40 -15.63 -8.49
CA GLU A 211 -15.66 -16.28 -8.86
C GLU A 211 -15.61 -17.81 -8.70
N LYS A 212 -14.49 -18.45 -9.06
CA LYS A 212 -14.40 -19.92 -9.12
C LYS A 212 -13.74 -20.55 -7.90
N ILE A 213 -12.74 -19.89 -7.30
CA ILE A 213 -12.00 -20.39 -6.12
C ILE A 213 -12.53 -19.74 -4.84
N GLY A 214 -12.83 -18.44 -4.91
CA GLY A 214 -13.44 -17.68 -3.83
C GLY A 214 -12.52 -16.62 -3.25
N LYS A 215 -13.12 -15.46 -2.90
CA LYS A 215 -12.41 -14.27 -2.39
C LYS A 215 -11.50 -14.55 -1.18
N LYS A 216 -11.85 -15.54 -0.35
CA LYS A 216 -11.08 -15.88 0.86
C LYS A 216 -9.66 -16.36 0.55
N HIS A 217 -9.38 -16.88 -0.64
CA HIS A 217 -8.06 -17.39 -1.01
C HIS A 217 -7.17 -16.36 -1.72
N LEU A 218 -7.70 -15.19 -2.11
CA LEU A 218 -6.94 -14.18 -2.85
C LEU A 218 -5.69 -13.67 -2.10
N HIS A 219 -5.74 -13.62 -0.76
CA HIS A 219 -4.60 -13.19 0.04
C HIS A 219 -3.44 -14.20 0.06
N LEU A 220 -3.68 -15.43 -0.38
CA LEU A 220 -2.69 -16.50 -0.49
C LEU A 220 -2.06 -16.57 -1.89
N ILE A 221 -2.54 -15.76 -2.84
CA ILE A 221 -2.10 -15.80 -4.24
C ILE A 221 -1.46 -14.45 -4.58
N ASN A 222 -0.20 -14.49 -5.00
CA ASN A 222 0.53 -13.32 -5.44
C ASN A 222 0.68 -13.32 -6.97
N LEU A 223 0.12 -12.29 -7.62
CA LEU A 223 0.20 -12.07 -9.06
C LEU A 223 1.27 -11.02 -9.34
N LYS A 224 2.28 -11.37 -10.15
CA LYS A 224 3.36 -10.46 -10.57
C LYS A 224 3.49 -10.50 -12.09
N LEU A 225 3.37 -9.34 -12.74
CA LEU A 225 3.75 -9.17 -14.13
C LEU A 225 5.28 -9.03 -14.21
N LEU A 226 5.88 -9.76 -15.13
CA LEU A 226 7.31 -9.83 -15.37
C LEU A 226 7.57 -9.48 -16.83
N HIS A 227 8.44 -8.50 -17.07
CA HIS A 227 8.77 -8.06 -18.43
C HIS A 227 10.09 -8.68 -18.88
N VAL A 228 10.07 -9.34 -20.04
CA VAL A 228 11.25 -9.97 -20.64
C VAL A 228 11.33 -9.57 -22.10
N LYS A 229 12.39 -8.83 -22.46
CA LYS A 229 12.53 -8.21 -23.79
C LYS A 229 11.29 -7.38 -24.14
N ASP A 230 10.53 -7.81 -25.16
CA ASP A 230 9.31 -7.16 -25.66
C ASP A 230 8.02 -7.92 -25.27
N LYS A 231 8.12 -8.86 -24.32
CA LYS A 231 7.01 -9.73 -23.91
C LYS A 231 6.76 -9.65 -22.42
N THR A 232 5.49 -9.63 -22.04
CA THR A 232 5.07 -9.68 -20.65
C THR A 232 4.55 -11.06 -20.29
N VAL A 233 5.01 -11.60 -19.17
CA VAL A 233 4.62 -12.90 -18.61
C VAL A 233 3.99 -12.67 -17.24
N MET A 234 2.93 -13.41 -16.92
CA MET A 234 2.32 -13.36 -15.59
C MET A 234 2.88 -14.51 -14.74
N LYS A 235 3.42 -14.18 -13.58
CA LYS A 235 3.80 -15.13 -12.52
C LYS A 235 2.73 -15.14 -11.43
N VAL A 236 2.28 -16.34 -11.09
CA VAL A 236 1.36 -16.62 -9.99
C VAL A 236 2.10 -17.47 -8.96
N SER A 237 2.15 -17.04 -7.70
CA SER A 237 2.87 -17.73 -6.61
C SER A 237 2.10 -17.70 -5.30
#